data_AF-A0A920GLS7-F1
#
_entry.id   AF-A0A920GLS7-F1
#
_cell.length_a   1.000
_cell.length_b   1.000
_cell.length_c   1.000
_cell.angle_alpha   90.00
_cell.angle_beta   90.00
_cell.angle_gamma   90.00
#
_symmetry.space_group_name_H-M   'P 1'
#
loop_
_entity.id
_entity.type
_entity.pdbx_description
1 polymer ?
#
loop_
_entity_poly.entity_id
_entity_poly.type
_entity_poly.pdbx_seq_one_letter_code
_entity_poly.pdbx_strand_id
1 'polypeptide(L)'
;MDSWAQQDVTAVTGLGQPQQFFNMLRAQGLKPREVALPDHEVLDLPSLNALTGEVILMTSKDAIKLPNDADARLWVVEIEVTLPPSLLDKVTATIAETGPES
;
A
#
# COMPACT_ATOMS: atom_id res chain seq x y z
N MET A 1 16.11 -5.66 -15.10
CA MET A 1 14.78 -5.37 -14.52
C MET A 1 14.69 -3.85 -14.49
N ASP A 2 14.61 -3.17 -15.63
CA ASP A 2 14.93 -1.74 -15.67
C ASP A 2 14.14 -1.02 -16.77
N SER A 3 12.83 -0.82 -16.59
CA SER A 3 12.08 0.04 -17.52
C SER A 3 11.06 0.99 -16.89
N TRP A 4 11.03 1.15 -15.56
CA TRP A 4 10.09 2.08 -14.90
C TRP A 4 10.75 3.37 -14.43
N ALA A 5 12.08 3.43 -14.35
CA ALA A 5 12.81 4.61 -13.89
C ALA A 5 12.63 5.84 -14.80
N GLN A 6 12.13 5.65 -16.03
CA GLN A 6 11.78 6.71 -16.98
C GLN A 6 10.27 6.86 -17.23
N GLN A 7 9.42 6.04 -16.62
CA GLN A 7 7.98 6.13 -16.80
C GLN A 7 7.35 7.12 -15.82
N ASP A 8 6.23 7.73 -16.23
CA ASP A 8 5.42 8.56 -15.34
C ASP A 8 4.65 7.63 -14.39
N VAL A 9 5.16 7.52 -13.16
CA VAL A 9 4.60 6.65 -12.12
C VAL A 9 3.77 7.48 -11.15
N THR A 10 2.55 7.04 -10.88
CA THR A 10 1.74 7.53 -9.76
C THR A 10 1.65 6.43 -8.70
N ALA A 11 1.81 6.79 -7.44
CA ALA A 11 1.64 5.87 -6.33
C ALA A 11 0.45 6.32 -5.48
N VAL A 12 -0.52 5.43 -5.29
CA VAL A 12 -1.74 5.68 -4.52
C VAL A 12 -1.88 4.70 -3.36
N THR A 13 -2.18 5.20 -2.17
CA THR A 13 -2.42 4.33 -1.01
C THR A 13 -3.33 4.95 0.03
N GLY A 14 -4.18 4.11 0.63
CA GLY A 14 -4.97 4.43 1.83
C GLY A 14 -4.38 3.82 3.11
N LEU A 15 -3.06 3.57 3.17
CA LEU A 15 -2.39 3.18 4.42
C LEU A 15 -2.37 4.35 5.41
N GLY A 16 -2.50 4.07 6.71
CA GLY A 16 -2.43 5.11 7.76
C GLY A 16 -1.06 5.79 7.89
N GLN A 17 -0.01 5.25 7.24
CA GLN A 17 1.32 5.87 7.15
C GLN A 17 1.79 5.89 5.68
N PRO A 18 1.16 6.71 4.82
CA PRO A 18 1.39 6.68 3.37
C PRO A 18 2.84 7.03 3.00
N GLN A 19 3.50 7.85 3.80
CA GLN A 19 4.88 8.26 3.53
C GLN A 19 5.88 7.10 3.55
N GLN A 20 5.65 6.06 4.37
CA GLN A 20 6.54 4.89 4.39
C GLN A 20 6.50 4.13 3.07
N PHE A 21 5.31 3.99 2.49
CA PHE A 21 5.12 3.39 1.18
C PHE A 21 5.85 4.19 0.08
N PHE A 22 5.68 5.51 0.04
CA PHE A 22 6.35 6.34 -0.97
C PHE A 22 7.88 6.39 -0.80
N ASN A 23 8.36 6.40 0.45
CA ASN A 23 9.79 6.30 0.75
C ASN A 23 10.37 4.97 0.29
N MET A 24 9.66 3.86 0.49
CA MET A 24 10.06 2.54 0.01
C MET A 24 10.20 2.54 -1.52
N LEU A 25 9.22 3.10 -2.25
CA LEU A 25 9.30 3.21 -3.72
C LEU A 25 10.49 4.06 -4.18
N ARG A 26 10.77 5.17 -3.50
CA ARG A 26 11.97 5.99 -3.75
C ARG A 26 13.27 5.24 -3.48
N ALA A 27 13.32 4.43 -2.44
CA ALA A 27 14.50 3.62 -2.12
C ALA A 27 14.80 2.60 -3.22
N GLN A 28 13.80 2.18 -4.00
CA GLN A 28 13.94 1.34 -5.19
C GLN A 28 14.27 2.14 -6.47
N GLY A 29 14.54 3.44 -6.37
CA GLY A 29 14.92 4.30 -7.50
C GLY A 29 13.76 4.92 -8.28
N LEU A 30 12.51 4.73 -7.84
CA LEU A 30 11.33 5.34 -8.46
C LEU A 30 11.13 6.78 -8.00
N LYS A 31 10.46 7.60 -8.82
CA LYS A 31 10.08 8.98 -8.49
C LYS A 31 8.56 9.17 -8.69
N PRO A 32 7.72 8.52 -7.89
CA PRO A 32 6.29 8.53 -8.13
C PRO A 32 5.65 9.88 -7.75
N ARG A 33 4.57 10.24 -8.45
CA ARG A 33 3.59 11.22 -7.96
C ARG A 33 2.80 10.60 -6.82
N GLU A 34 2.82 11.23 -5.66
CA GLU A 34 2.23 10.69 -4.43
C GLU A 34 0.76 11.09 -4.31
N VAL A 35 -0.13 10.11 -4.13
CA VAL A 35 -1.55 10.31 -3.84
C VAL A 35 -1.91 9.52 -2.58
N ALA A 36 -2.01 10.21 -1.45
CA ALA A 36 -2.51 9.61 -0.22
C ALA A 36 -4.05 9.71 -0.21
N LEU A 37 -4.71 8.57 -0.02
CA LEU A 37 -6.15 8.55 0.22
C LEU A 37 -6.43 8.91 1.68
N PRO A 38 -7.50 9.67 1.97
CA PRO A 38 -7.96 9.91 3.33
C PRO A 38 -8.21 8.60 4.10
N ASP A 39 -8.14 8.69 5.42
CA ASP A 39 -8.32 7.51 6.26
C ASP A 39 -9.71 6.90 6.03
N HIS A 40 -9.78 5.58 5.91
CA HIS A 40 -10.97 4.81 5.53
C HIS A 40 -11.56 5.07 4.13
N GLU A 41 -11.02 5.98 3.31
CA GLU A 41 -11.49 6.13 1.94
C GLU A 41 -11.01 4.99 1.03
N VAL A 42 -11.84 4.71 0.03
CA VAL A 42 -11.63 3.69 -0.98
C VAL A 42 -11.28 4.39 -2.28
N LEU A 43 -10.29 3.90 -3.01
CA LEU A 43 -10.08 4.33 -4.38
C LEU A 43 -11.26 3.84 -5.23
N ASP A 44 -12.16 4.75 -5.59
CA ASP A 44 -13.26 4.47 -6.51
C ASP A 44 -12.85 4.66 -7.97
N LEU A 45 -13.68 4.18 -8.91
CA LEU A 45 -13.39 4.29 -10.35
C LEU A 45 -13.25 5.75 -10.83
N PRO A 46 -14.09 6.72 -10.39
CA PRO A 46 -13.90 8.13 -10.73
C PRO A 46 -12.53 8.66 -10.29
N SER A 47 -12.12 8.39 -9.05
CA SER A 47 -10.82 8.85 -8.52
C SER A 47 -9.67 8.16 -9.25
N LEU A 48 -9.79 6.87 -9.55
CA LEU A 48 -8.83 6.12 -10.36
C LEU A 48 -8.65 6.74 -11.76
N ASN A 49 -9.74 7.08 -12.43
CA ASN A 49 -9.71 7.70 -13.76
C ASN A 49 -9.11 9.12 -13.75
N ALA A 50 -9.17 9.81 -12.61
CA ALA A 50 -8.53 11.11 -12.41
C ALA A 50 -7.00 10.99 -12.20
N LEU A 51 -6.49 9.79 -11.90
CA LEU A 51 -5.06 9.56 -11.75
C LEU A 51 -4.36 9.60 -13.12
N THR A 52 -3.25 10.32 -13.14
CA THR A 52 -2.34 10.42 -14.29
C THR A 52 -1.16 9.47 -14.11
N GLY A 53 -0.40 9.25 -15.18
CA GLY A 53 0.73 8.32 -15.18
C GLY A 53 0.47 7.10 -16.06
N GLU A 54 1.55 6.51 -16.54
CA GLU A 54 1.58 5.27 -17.31
C GLU A 54 1.48 4.04 -16.40
N VAL A 55 1.94 4.20 -15.16
CA VAL A 55 1.96 3.15 -14.12
C VAL A 55 1.35 3.73 -12.86
N ILE A 56 0.32 3.07 -12.33
CA ILE A 56 -0.32 3.40 -11.06
C ILE A 56 -0.01 2.27 -10.07
N LEU A 57 0.88 2.56 -9.12
CA LEU A 57 1.27 1.64 -8.05
C LEU A 57 0.33 1.79 -6.85
N MET A 58 -0.20 0.68 -6.36
CA MET A 58 -1.04 0.67 -5.15
C MET A 58 -0.74 -0.53 -4.26
N THR A 59 -1.24 -0.51 -3.03
CA THR A 59 -1.10 -1.66 -2.12
C THR A 59 -2.18 -2.72 -2.39
N SER A 60 -1.91 -3.98 -2.04
CA SER A 60 -2.88 -5.07 -2.21
C SER A 60 -4.20 -4.80 -1.47
N LYS A 61 -4.13 -4.13 -0.31
CA LYS A 61 -5.30 -3.73 0.50
C LYS A 61 -6.23 -2.79 -0.26
N ASP A 62 -5.67 -1.90 -1.06
CA ASP A 62 -6.45 -0.92 -1.81
C ASP A 62 -6.97 -1.54 -3.12
N ALA A 63 -6.22 -2.49 -3.71
CA ALA A 63 -6.57 -3.15 -4.96
C ALA A 63 -7.79 -4.08 -4.85
N ILE A 64 -7.98 -4.78 -3.72
CA ILE A 64 -9.14 -5.68 -3.52
C ILE A 64 -10.50 -4.98 -3.60
N LYS A 65 -10.52 -3.64 -3.53
CA LYS A 65 -11.75 -2.83 -3.56
C LYS A 65 -12.16 -2.45 -4.98
N LEU A 66 -11.29 -2.68 -5.97
CA LEU A 66 -11.56 -2.41 -7.38
C LEU A 66 -12.04 -3.67 -8.10
N PRO A 67 -12.85 -3.53 -9.16
CA PRO A 67 -13.14 -4.63 -10.06
C PRO A 67 -11.85 -5.21 -10.67
N ASN A 68 -11.85 -6.51 -10.96
CA ASN A 68 -10.83 -7.08 -11.84
C ASN A 68 -10.82 -6.30 -13.16
N ASP A 69 -9.63 -5.98 -13.66
CA ASP A 69 -9.41 -5.23 -14.91
C ASP A 69 -9.93 -3.78 -14.90
N ALA A 70 -10.03 -3.15 -13.72
CA ALA A 70 -10.49 -1.76 -13.58
C ALA A 70 -9.67 -0.76 -14.43
N ASP A 71 -8.36 -0.96 -14.55
CA ASP A 71 -7.46 -0.16 -15.38
C ASP A 71 -6.17 -0.93 -15.66
N ALA A 72 -5.72 -0.98 -16.93
CA ALA A 72 -4.50 -1.68 -17.34
C ALA A 72 -3.20 -1.05 -16.79
N ARG A 73 -3.27 0.19 -16.29
CA ARG A 73 -2.15 0.90 -15.67
C ARG A 73 -1.96 0.51 -14.20
N LEU A 74 -2.88 -0.25 -13.60
CA LEU A 74 -2.80 -0.62 -12.19
C LEU A 74 -1.82 -1.75 -11.94
N TRP A 75 -0.94 -1.54 -10.97
CA TRP A 75 -0.01 -2.53 -10.48
C TRP A 75 -0.03 -2.59 -8.95
N VAL A 76 -0.05 -3.80 -8.42
CA VAL A 76 -0.06 -4.05 -6.99
C VAL A 76 1.38 -4.21 -6.51
N VAL A 77 1.75 -3.43 -5.51
CA VAL A 77 3.02 -3.57 -4.79
C VAL A 77 2.78 -4.48 -3.59
N GLU A 78 3.35 -5.67 -3.65
CA GLU A 78 3.41 -6.58 -2.51
C GLU A 78 4.41 -6.04 -1.49
N ILE A 79 3.94 -5.83 -0.25
CA ILE A 79 4.77 -5.37 0.86
C ILE A 79 4.93 -6.55 1.80
N GLU A 80 6.13 -7.12 1.84
CA GLU A 80 6.50 -8.09 2.86
C GLU A 80 6.86 -7.37 4.16
N VAL A 81 6.12 -7.66 5.22
CA VAL A 81 6.41 -7.13 6.57
C VAL A 81 7.10 -8.22 7.37
N THR A 82 8.40 -8.05 7.62
CA THR A 82 9.13 -8.91 8.56
C THR A 82 8.92 -8.39 9.98
N LEU A 83 8.21 -9.16 10.79
CA LEU A 83 8.04 -8.84 12.21
C LEU A 83 9.33 -9.16 12.97
N PRO A 84 9.90 -8.20 13.74
CA PRO A 84 11.00 -8.51 14.64
C PRO A 84 10.54 -9.52 15.71
N PRO A 85 11.37 -10.52 16.07
CA PRO A 85 11.01 -11.57 17.03
C PRO A 85 10.49 -11.03 18.37
N SER A 86 11.04 -9.89 18.81
CA SER A 86 10.68 -9.23 20.07
C SER A 86 9.25 -8.67 20.13
N LEU A 87 8.56 -8.52 18.99
CA LEU A 87 7.13 -8.17 18.95
C LEU A 87 6.24 -9.40 19.19
N LEU A 88 6.65 -10.59 18.75
CA LEU A 88 5.89 -11.82 18.99
C LEU A 88 5.83 -12.15 20.49
N ASP A 89 6.93 -11.94 21.20
CA ASP A 89 7.01 -12.15 22.65
C ASP A 89 6.01 -11.26 23.41
N LYS A 90 5.84 -10.00 22.97
CA LYS A 90 4.89 -9.06 23.59
C LYS A 90 3.44 -9.39 23.27
N VAL A 91 3.13 -9.80 22.04
CA VAL A 91 1.77 -10.22 21.66
C VAL A 91 1.34 -11.46 22.45
N THR A 92 2.25 -12.42 22.65
CA THR A 92 1.97 -13.65 23.42
C THR A 92 1.72 -13.34 24.90
N ALA A 93 2.44 -12.37 25.47
CA ALA A 93 2.25 -11.96 26.87
C ALA A 93 0.88 -11.31 27.11
N THR A 94 0.37 -10.49 26.19
CA THR A 94 -0.93 -9.80 26.37
C THR A 94 -2.13 -10.71 26.16
N ILE A 95 -2.03 -11.74 25.32
CA ILE A 95 -3.09 -12.74 25.14
C ILE A 95 -3.21 -13.65 26.37
N ALA A 96 -2.11 -13.90 27.09
CA ALA A 96 -2.11 -14.69 28.31
C ALA A 96 -2.73 -13.97 29.52
N GLU A 97 -2.79 -12.63 29.52
CA GLU A 97 -3.40 -11.82 30.58
C GLU A 97 -4.92 -11.60 30.39
N THR A 98 -5.49 -12.05 29.28
CA THR A 98 -6.95 -12.05 29.01
C THR A 98 -7.47 -13.47 28.88
N GLY A 99 -7.20 -14.30 29.90
CA GLY A 99 -8.02 -15.49 30.16
C GLY A 99 -9.46 -15.08 30.53
N PRO A 100 -10.47 -15.91 30.26
CA PRO A 100 -11.87 -15.54 30.48
C PRO A 100 -12.09 -15.22 31.96
N GLU A 101 -12.56 -14.00 32.25
CA GLU A 101 -13.10 -13.67 33.56
C GLU A 101 -14.20 -14.70 33.92
N SER A 102 -14.10 -15.26 35.12
CA SER A 102 -15.00 -16.29 35.66
C SER A 102 -16.41 -15.77 35.92
#